data_AF-A0AAD6V8Q6-F1
#
_entry.id   AF-A0AAD6V8Q6-F1
#
_cell.length_a   1.000
_cell.length_b   1.000
_cell.length_c   1.000
_cell.angle_alpha   90.00
_cell.angle_beta   90.00
_cell.angle_gamma   90.00
#
_symmetry.space_group_name_H-M   'P 1'
#
loop_
_entity.id
_entity.type
_entity.pdbx_description
1 polymer ?
#
loop_
_entity_poly.entity_id
_entity_poly.type
_entity_poly.pdbx_seq_one_letter_code
_entity_poly.pdbx_strand_id
1 'polypeptide(L)'
;MTLKEIWQTLKDYFGDGFVQGTAPLRFNVHLCETNRALNNENVHIGVHIDENAMPLFDSLGEVAKPPCTCEHLAALCRHIDELNEVSAEETCEYTMRDTLQWWLHWHGSLDRQDFWKHLYVAFGTIPDDLLIPPEHLLDGTFRFLGHTGQDLSAGLLAEGVSPEDVLYLDMCLLRQYFVQYLEKVDPGDIMWNMLLEKTHVMLQWRILTAATTPCGVVLLLARGIPLHHNDNVQGQKWIEDEALEMAGYGDALSLDLAKEALGILKGEPTESVTGENRDQLKAELRWTYARSISHLDTLENAKYLRRYATSGFHFVLFNERYRERLSLKRVKMTPPMRELITAYTVGTSIPEKNVV
;
A
#
# COMPACT_ATOMS: atom_id res chain seq x y z
N MET A 1 -14.03 -16.45 14.19
CA MET A 1 -14.57 -15.18 14.72
C MET A 1 -15.53 -14.60 13.70
N THR A 2 -16.60 -13.95 14.13
CA THR A 2 -17.52 -13.22 13.24
C THR A 2 -16.94 -11.86 12.82
N LEU A 3 -17.42 -11.24 11.74
CA LEU A 3 -17.02 -9.89 11.33
C LEU A 3 -17.16 -8.85 12.45
N LYS A 4 -18.21 -8.96 13.28
CA LYS A 4 -18.43 -8.07 14.43
C LYS A 4 -17.38 -8.26 15.52
N GLU A 5 -16.96 -9.50 15.78
CA GLU A 5 -15.91 -9.82 16.75
C GLU A 5 -14.53 -9.36 16.25
N ILE A 6 -14.24 -9.56 14.95
CA ILE A 6 -13.01 -9.06 14.31
C ILE A 6 -12.95 -7.54 14.44
N TRP A 7 -14.04 -6.84 14.09
CA TRP A 7 -14.11 -5.38 14.21
C TRP A 7 -13.89 -4.89 15.65
N GLN A 8 -14.53 -5.53 16.64
CA GLN A 8 -14.34 -5.15 18.04
C GLN A 8 -12.89 -5.39 18.50
N THR A 9 -12.27 -6.50 18.09
CA THR A 9 -10.86 -6.81 18.40
C THR A 9 -9.92 -5.76 17.82
N LEU A 10 -10.16 -5.33 16.58
CA LEU A 10 -9.40 -4.24 15.95
C LEU A 10 -9.57 -2.92 16.73
N LYS A 11 -10.80 -2.59 17.12
CA LYS A 11 -11.07 -1.37 17.91
C LYS A 11 -10.36 -1.38 19.24
N ASP A 12 -10.38 -2.51 19.95
CA ASP A 12 -9.75 -2.65 21.25
C ASP A 12 -8.23 -2.48 21.11
N TYR A 13 -7.61 -3.16 20.14
CA TYR A 13 -6.17 -3.11 19.93
C TYR A 13 -5.64 -1.73 19.51
N PHE A 14 -6.26 -1.10 18.49
CA PHE A 14 -5.79 0.19 17.96
C PHE A 14 -6.17 1.38 18.85
N GLY A 15 -7.27 1.28 19.60
CA GLY A 15 -7.82 2.38 20.38
C GLY A 15 -8.23 3.59 19.52
N ASP A 16 -8.72 4.64 20.18
CA ASP A 16 -8.98 5.91 19.51
C ASP A 16 -7.66 6.65 19.21
N GLY A 17 -7.63 7.37 18.09
CA GLY A 17 -6.55 8.30 17.79
C GLY A 17 -6.76 9.67 18.43
N PHE A 18 -6.25 10.71 17.78
CA PHE A 18 -6.50 12.09 18.22
C PHE A 18 -8.01 12.45 18.27
N VAL A 19 -8.82 11.83 17.40
CA VAL A 19 -10.26 12.01 17.37
C VAL A 19 -10.94 10.84 18.09
N GLN A 20 -11.77 11.15 19.10
CA GLN A 20 -12.51 10.14 19.86
C GLN A 20 -13.53 9.40 18.96
N GLY A 21 -13.61 8.08 19.10
CA GLY A 21 -14.49 7.20 18.35
C GLY A 21 -13.98 6.75 16.98
N THR A 22 -12.72 7.06 16.61
CA THR A 22 -12.18 6.68 15.30
C THR A 22 -11.53 5.30 15.26
N ALA A 23 -11.37 4.59 16.39
CA ALA A 23 -10.85 3.22 16.38
C ALA A 23 -11.59 2.32 15.36
N PRO A 24 -10.89 1.53 14.51
CA PRO A 24 -9.44 1.31 14.41
C PRO A 24 -8.71 2.25 13.41
N LEU A 25 -9.40 3.27 12.90
CA LEU A 25 -8.86 4.33 12.04
C LEU A 25 -8.13 5.35 12.94
N ARG A 26 -6.84 5.13 13.21
CA ARG A 26 -6.04 5.95 14.11
C ARG A 26 -4.83 6.55 13.38
N PHE A 27 -4.60 7.84 13.63
CA PHE A 27 -3.53 8.68 13.07
C PHE A 27 -2.89 9.49 14.19
N ASN A 28 -1.58 9.67 14.16
CA ASN A 28 -0.82 10.32 15.22
C ASN A 28 -0.42 11.76 14.84
N VAL A 29 -0.54 12.13 13.56
CA VAL A 29 -0.12 13.44 13.06
C VAL A 29 -1.28 14.24 12.45
N HIS A 30 -1.37 15.53 12.82
CA HIS A 30 -2.21 16.52 12.13
C HIS A 30 -1.47 17.11 10.92
N LEU A 31 -1.83 16.66 9.71
CA LEU A 31 -1.24 17.22 8.48
C LEU A 31 -1.38 18.74 8.36
N CYS A 32 -2.47 19.31 8.88
CA CYS A 32 -2.72 20.75 8.90
C CYS A 32 -1.78 21.54 9.84
N GLU A 33 -1.03 20.87 10.70
CA GLU A 33 -0.12 21.48 11.68
C GLU A 33 1.37 21.32 11.28
N THR A 34 1.65 20.68 10.14
CA THR A 34 3.04 20.44 9.68
C THR A 34 3.71 21.69 9.11
N ASN A 35 4.83 22.10 9.71
CA ASN A 35 5.64 23.24 9.26
C ASN A 35 6.55 22.86 8.07
N ARG A 36 6.85 23.84 7.20
CA ARG A 36 7.76 23.66 6.04
C ARG A 36 9.21 23.66 6.50
N ALA A 37 10.01 22.66 6.11
CA ALA A 37 11.45 22.64 6.36
C ALA A 37 12.18 23.66 5.47
N LEU A 38 13.14 24.41 6.04
CA LEU A 38 13.80 25.54 5.36
C LEU A 38 15.13 25.19 4.68
N ASN A 39 15.75 24.04 4.95
CA ASN A 39 16.98 23.57 4.32
C ASN A 39 17.10 22.04 4.49
N ASN A 40 17.56 21.31 3.47
CA ASN A 40 17.72 19.85 3.55
C ASN A 40 18.92 19.34 2.72
N GLU A 41 19.80 18.56 3.36
CA GLU A 41 20.96 17.90 2.76
C GLU A 41 20.62 16.48 2.21
N ASN A 42 19.40 15.97 2.43
CA ASN A 42 18.95 14.64 2.00
C ASN A 42 18.51 14.53 0.52
N VAL A 43 18.90 15.49 -0.33
CA VAL A 43 18.56 15.53 -1.78
C VAL A 43 19.14 14.32 -2.54
N HIS A 44 20.07 13.58 -1.93
CA HIS A 44 20.81 12.51 -2.58
C HIS A 44 20.11 11.14 -2.59
N ILE A 45 18.94 10.98 -1.95
CA ILE A 45 18.23 9.69 -1.88
C ILE A 45 16.72 9.90 -2.10
N GLY A 46 16.29 10.05 -3.36
CA GLY A 46 14.89 10.20 -3.77
C GLY A 46 14.68 11.27 -4.84
N VAL A 47 13.45 11.43 -5.34
CA VAL A 47 13.08 12.52 -6.26
C VAL A 47 12.34 13.59 -5.47
N HIS A 48 12.92 14.80 -5.36
CA HIS A 48 12.27 15.97 -4.79
C HIS A 48 11.95 16.95 -5.92
N ILE A 49 10.67 17.18 -6.19
CA ILE A 49 10.22 18.23 -7.12
C ILE A 49 9.72 19.38 -6.27
N ASP A 50 10.46 20.49 -6.27
CA ASP A 50 10.04 21.72 -5.60
C ASP A 50 8.70 22.20 -6.17
N GLU A 51 7.84 22.73 -5.31
CA GLU A 51 6.53 23.26 -5.70
C GLU A 51 6.64 24.29 -6.84
N ASN A 52 7.67 25.13 -6.83
CA ASN A 52 7.91 26.13 -7.86
C ASN A 52 8.47 25.53 -9.17
N ALA A 53 8.97 24.29 -9.12
CA ALA A 53 9.56 23.59 -10.26
C ALA A 53 8.56 22.66 -10.96
N MET A 54 7.39 22.38 -10.36
CA MET A 54 6.34 21.57 -10.98
C MET A 54 5.87 22.06 -12.36
N PRO A 55 5.80 23.38 -12.64
CA PRO A 55 5.45 23.89 -13.98
C PRO A 55 6.46 23.56 -15.09
N LEU A 56 7.66 23.05 -14.77
CA LEU A 56 8.71 22.74 -15.75
C LEU A 56 8.56 21.36 -16.41
N PHE A 57 7.55 20.58 -16.03
CA PHE A 57 7.35 19.20 -16.50
C PHE A 57 6.10 19.13 -17.40
N ASP A 58 6.24 19.51 -18.67
CA ASP A 58 5.15 19.61 -19.66
C ASP A 58 4.39 18.30 -19.91
N SER A 59 4.97 17.15 -19.58
CA SER A 59 4.27 15.84 -19.56
C SER A 59 3.19 15.73 -18.46
N LEU A 60 3.12 16.71 -17.56
CA LEU A 60 2.04 16.92 -16.58
C LEU A 60 0.91 17.85 -17.12
N GLY A 61 1.11 18.46 -18.30
CA GLY A 61 0.08 19.02 -19.21
C GLY A 61 -0.37 20.49 -19.01
N GLU A 62 -0.81 21.13 -20.12
CA GLU A 62 -1.56 22.42 -20.21
C GLU A 62 -3.08 22.21 -20.52
N VAL A 63 -3.90 23.26 -20.28
CA VAL A 63 -5.38 23.25 -20.09
C VAL A 63 -6.21 23.35 -21.39
N ALA A 64 -7.16 22.42 -21.62
CA ALA A 64 -8.27 22.53 -22.60
C ALA A 64 -9.39 21.48 -22.37
N LYS A 65 -10.60 21.67 -22.96
CA LYS A 65 -11.80 20.80 -22.79
C LYS A 65 -12.17 20.05 -24.10
N PRO A 66 -12.40 18.72 -24.13
CA PRO A 66 -13.71 18.13 -24.60
C PRO A 66 -13.95 16.64 -24.14
N PRO A 67 -14.88 15.83 -24.73
CA PRO A 67 -16.36 15.80 -24.77
C PRO A 67 -17.01 14.58 -24.02
N CYS A 68 -18.35 14.38 -24.03
CA CYS A 68 -19.05 13.26 -23.32
C CYS A 68 -18.79 11.88 -23.94
N THR A 69 -18.70 10.86 -23.07
CA THR A 69 -18.36 9.46 -23.39
C THR A 69 -19.48 8.50 -23.02
N CYS A 70 -20.70 8.88 -23.37
CA CYS A 70 -21.93 8.24 -22.94
C CYS A 70 -22.13 6.82 -23.56
N GLU A 71 -21.23 6.35 -24.44
CA GLU A 71 -21.27 5.01 -25.09
C GLU A 71 -20.27 3.97 -24.52
N HIS A 72 -19.39 4.33 -23.58
CA HIS A 72 -18.30 3.42 -23.14
C HIS A 72 -18.66 2.46 -21.99
N LEU A 73 -19.80 2.65 -21.32
CA LEU A 73 -20.23 1.82 -20.18
C LEU A 73 -20.61 0.38 -20.60
N ALA A 74 -21.18 0.18 -21.78
CA ALA A 74 -21.58 -1.14 -22.28
C ALA A 74 -20.42 -1.97 -22.86
N ALA A 75 -19.27 -1.34 -23.15
CA ALA A 75 -18.04 -2.03 -23.51
C ALA A 75 -17.30 -2.52 -22.25
N LEU A 76 -17.36 -1.74 -21.17
CA LEU A 76 -16.73 -2.07 -19.88
C LEU A 76 -17.37 -3.28 -19.21
N CYS A 77 -18.71 -3.39 -19.21
CA CYS A 77 -19.39 -4.57 -18.64
C CYS A 77 -19.07 -5.87 -19.40
N ARG A 78 -18.97 -5.82 -20.74
CA ARG A 78 -18.55 -6.98 -21.55
C ARG A 78 -17.11 -7.40 -21.29
N HIS A 79 -16.22 -6.44 -21.03
CA HIS A 79 -14.82 -6.74 -20.69
C HIS A 79 -14.69 -7.41 -19.32
N ILE A 80 -15.56 -7.07 -18.35
CA ILE A 80 -15.58 -7.69 -17.02
C ILE A 80 -16.10 -9.14 -17.08
N ASP A 81 -17.09 -9.43 -17.92
CA ASP A 81 -17.61 -10.79 -18.11
C ASP A 81 -16.64 -11.70 -18.87
N GLU A 82 -15.72 -11.13 -19.66
CA GLU A 82 -14.68 -11.85 -20.42
C GLU A 82 -13.39 -12.15 -19.61
N LEU A 83 -13.24 -11.61 -18.39
CA LEU A 83 -12.04 -11.79 -17.55
C LEU A 83 -12.07 -13.03 -16.63
N ASN A 84 -13.07 -13.90 -16.75
CA ASN A 84 -13.13 -15.15 -16.01
C ASN A 84 -12.37 -16.28 -16.71
N GLU A 85 -11.07 -16.39 -16.44
CA GLU A 85 -10.32 -17.67 -16.41
C GLU A 85 -8.90 -17.54 -15.78
N VAL A 86 -8.63 -16.52 -14.95
CA VAL A 86 -7.37 -16.46 -14.17
C VAL A 86 -7.63 -17.15 -12.83
N SER A 87 -6.93 -18.24 -12.55
CA SER A 87 -7.12 -18.97 -11.30
C SER A 87 -6.61 -18.14 -10.11
N ALA A 88 -7.15 -18.39 -8.91
CA ALA A 88 -6.69 -17.71 -7.70
C ALA A 88 -5.18 -17.93 -7.47
N GLU A 89 -4.67 -19.10 -7.88
CA GLU A 89 -3.26 -19.44 -7.86
C GLU A 89 -2.44 -18.55 -8.81
N GLU A 90 -2.89 -18.36 -10.06
CA GLU A 90 -2.22 -17.45 -10.98
C GLU A 90 -2.22 -16.02 -10.43
N THR A 91 -3.33 -15.56 -9.84
CA THR A 91 -3.38 -14.23 -9.20
C THR A 91 -2.37 -14.10 -8.06
N CYS A 92 -2.15 -15.15 -7.27
CA CYS A 92 -1.11 -15.17 -6.23
C CYS A 92 0.30 -15.08 -6.83
N GLU A 93 0.59 -15.80 -7.94
CA GLU A 93 1.90 -15.71 -8.61
C GLU A 93 2.18 -14.28 -9.10
N TYR A 94 1.22 -13.65 -9.77
CA TYR A 94 1.35 -12.27 -10.24
C TYR A 94 1.46 -11.25 -9.09
N THR A 95 0.74 -11.49 -7.99
CA THR A 95 0.87 -10.64 -6.80
C THR A 95 2.27 -10.74 -6.19
N MET A 96 2.85 -11.94 -6.16
CA MET A 96 4.22 -12.13 -5.68
C MET A 96 5.22 -11.45 -6.62
N ARG A 97 5.04 -11.56 -7.94
CA ARG A 97 5.83 -10.80 -8.92
C ARG A 97 5.84 -9.32 -8.60
N ASP A 98 4.65 -8.74 -8.43
CA ASP A 98 4.48 -7.31 -8.21
C ASP A 98 5.09 -6.88 -6.86
N THR A 99 4.97 -7.74 -5.84
CA THR A 99 5.60 -7.56 -4.53
C THR A 99 7.12 -7.51 -4.60
N LEU A 100 7.75 -8.41 -5.35
CA LEU A 100 9.21 -8.43 -5.49
C LEU A 100 9.71 -7.20 -6.27
N GLN A 101 8.95 -6.76 -7.27
CA GLN A 101 9.24 -5.49 -7.97
C GLN A 101 9.13 -4.31 -7.00
N TRP A 102 8.08 -4.26 -6.18
CA TRP A 102 7.90 -3.25 -5.13
C TRP A 102 9.08 -3.20 -4.17
N TRP A 103 9.45 -4.36 -3.64
CA TRP A 103 10.53 -4.49 -2.69
C TRP A 103 11.86 -3.97 -3.24
N LEU A 104 12.20 -4.29 -4.50
CA LEU A 104 13.39 -3.74 -5.16
C LEU A 104 13.36 -2.21 -5.26
N HIS A 105 12.19 -1.63 -5.47
CA HIS A 105 12.02 -0.18 -5.52
C HIS A 105 12.20 0.47 -4.14
N TRP A 106 11.83 -0.21 -3.06
CA TRP A 106 11.95 0.30 -1.69
C TRP A 106 13.31 0.01 -1.05
N HIS A 107 13.69 -1.26 -1.00
CA HIS A 107 14.86 -1.79 -0.30
C HIS A 107 16.11 -1.74 -1.18
N GLY A 108 15.97 -2.07 -2.47
CA GLY A 108 17.07 -2.08 -3.44
C GLY A 108 17.72 -3.44 -3.69
N SER A 109 17.36 -4.47 -2.92
CA SER A 109 17.88 -5.84 -3.01
C SER A 109 16.80 -6.86 -2.63
N LEU A 110 16.95 -8.12 -3.08
CA LEU A 110 16.11 -9.26 -2.69
C LEU A 110 16.92 -10.22 -1.82
N ASP A 111 17.16 -9.84 -0.57
CA ASP A 111 17.96 -10.63 0.33
C ASP A 111 17.17 -11.85 0.85
N ARG A 112 17.82 -13.02 0.90
CA ARG A 112 17.15 -14.27 1.32
C ARG A 112 16.66 -14.25 2.77
N GLN A 113 17.27 -13.41 3.60
CA GLN A 113 16.91 -13.23 5.00
C GLN A 113 15.61 -12.42 5.20
N ASP A 114 15.05 -11.88 4.12
CA ASP A 114 13.81 -11.11 4.11
C ASP A 114 12.67 -11.87 3.43
N PHE A 115 12.77 -13.20 3.35
CA PHE A 115 11.80 -14.07 2.70
C PHE A 115 10.37 -13.87 3.24
N TRP A 116 10.20 -13.92 4.56
CA TRP A 116 8.91 -13.74 5.23
C TRP A 116 8.47 -12.28 5.23
N LYS A 117 9.41 -11.33 5.19
CA LYS A 117 9.12 -9.91 4.97
C LYS A 117 8.58 -9.65 3.55
N HIS A 118 9.11 -10.31 2.53
CA HIS A 118 8.54 -10.27 1.18
C HIS A 118 7.14 -10.87 1.16
N LEU A 119 6.93 -12.02 1.80
CA LEU A 119 5.61 -12.64 1.90
C LEU A 119 4.62 -11.74 2.65
N TYR A 120 5.04 -11.02 3.69
CA TYR A 120 4.18 -10.07 4.38
C TYR A 120 3.60 -9.03 3.42
N VAL A 121 4.46 -8.42 2.60
CA VAL A 121 4.04 -7.43 1.59
C VAL A 121 3.07 -8.07 0.57
N ALA A 122 3.31 -9.32 0.19
CA ALA A 122 2.44 -10.04 -0.76
C ALA A 122 1.06 -10.35 -0.16
N PHE A 123 1.01 -10.78 1.11
CA PHE A 123 -0.23 -10.92 1.86
C PHE A 123 -0.98 -9.60 1.98
N GLY A 124 -0.27 -8.47 2.16
CA GLY A 124 -0.89 -7.15 2.14
C GLY A 124 -1.38 -6.72 0.76
N THR A 125 -0.82 -7.26 -0.33
CA THR A 125 -1.16 -6.80 -1.69
C THR A 125 -2.32 -7.61 -2.30
N ILE A 126 -2.42 -8.92 -2.03
CA ILE A 126 -3.42 -9.80 -2.65
C ILE A 126 -4.89 -9.37 -2.44
N PRO A 127 -5.29 -8.72 -1.32
CA PRO A 127 -6.67 -8.27 -1.15
C PRO A 127 -7.07 -7.18 -2.14
N ASP A 128 -6.15 -6.54 -2.86
CA ASP A 128 -6.52 -5.65 -3.97
C ASP A 128 -7.18 -6.44 -5.10
N ASP A 129 -6.66 -7.62 -5.43
CA ASP A 129 -7.04 -8.39 -6.61
C ASP A 129 -8.07 -9.47 -6.29
N LEU A 130 -8.03 -10.05 -5.08
CA LEU A 130 -8.99 -11.06 -4.63
C LEU A 130 -9.93 -10.51 -3.56
N LEU A 131 -11.19 -10.93 -3.59
CA LEU A 131 -12.12 -10.72 -2.49
C LEU A 131 -11.88 -11.81 -1.44
N ILE A 132 -11.16 -11.46 -0.37
CA ILE A 132 -10.84 -12.41 0.70
C ILE A 132 -11.53 -11.96 1.99
N PRO A 133 -12.49 -12.74 2.51
CA PRO A 133 -13.05 -12.50 3.83
C PRO A 133 -11.96 -12.51 4.91
N PRO A 134 -11.96 -11.57 5.88
CA PRO A 134 -10.92 -11.48 6.91
C PRO A 134 -10.85 -12.73 7.80
N GLU A 135 -11.96 -13.47 7.97
CA GLU A 135 -11.98 -14.75 8.67
C GLU A 135 -11.08 -15.81 8.01
N HIS A 136 -10.95 -15.78 6.67
CA HIS A 136 -10.14 -16.74 5.93
C HIS A 136 -8.64 -16.54 6.16
N LEU A 137 -8.22 -15.32 6.53
CA LEU A 137 -6.85 -15.04 6.96
C LEU A 137 -6.57 -15.70 8.33
N LEU A 138 -7.54 -15.64 9.24
CA LEU A 138 -7.40 -16.10 10.63
C LEU A 138 -7.46 -17.62 10.76
N ASP A 139 -8.38 -18.26 10.04
CA ASP A 139 -8.59 -19.71 10.13
C ASP A 139 -7.70 -20.53 9.18
N GLY A 140 -6.93 -19.87 8.33
CA GLY A 140 -6.02 -20.50 7.37
C GLY A 140 -6.71 -21.10 6.14
N THR A 141 -7.99 -20.75 5.90
CA THR A 141 -8.72 -21.09 4.67
C THR A 141 -8.05 -20.44 3.46
N PHE A 142 -7.65 -19.17 3.58
CA PHE A 142 -6.87 -18.52 2.54
C PHE A 142 -5.38 -18.89 2.66
N ARG A 143 -4.77 -19.23 1.53
CA ARG A 143 -3.34 -19.58 1.43
C ARG A 143 -2.68 -18.84 0.29
N PHE A 144 -1.69 -18.02 0.60
CA PHE A 144 -0.87 -17.35 -0.41
C PHE A 144 0.33 -18.23 -0.74
N LEU A 145 0.40 -18.75 -1.97
CA LEU A 145 1.45 -19.69 -2.41
C LEU A 145 1.63 -20.90 -1.47
N GLY A 146 0.54 -21.33 -0.85
CA GLY A 146 0.50 -22.46 0.10
C GLY A 146 0.65 -22.08 1.58
N HIS A 147 1.11 -20.87 1.88
CA HIS A 147 1.31 -20.38 3.26
C HIS A 147 0.02 -19.77 3.83
N THR A 148 -0.22 -19.99 5.12
CA THR A 148 -1.29 -19.35 5.88
C THR A 148 -0.80 -18.07 6.55
N GLY A 149 -1.72 -17.27 7.11
CA GLY A 149 -1.34 -16.16 7.98
C GLY A 149 -0.53 -16.60 9.21
N GLN A 150 -0.79 -17.79 9.75
CA GLN A 150 -0.02 -18.33 10.87
C GLN A 150 1.42 -18.70 10.47
N ASP A 151 1.60 -19.26 9.27
CA ASP A 151 2.93 -19.54 8.73
C ASP A 151 3.74 -18.24 8.55
N LEU A 152 3.08 -17.17 8.09
CA LEU A 152 3.67 -15.84 7.96
C LEU A 152 4.16 -15.31 9.32
N SER A 153 3.32 -15.31 10.35
CA SER A 153 3.70 -14.82 11.69
C SER A 153 4.87 -15.64 12.28
N ALA A 154 4.81 -16.98 12.16
CA ALA A 154 5.87 -17.87 12.60
C ALA A 154 7.19 -17.65 11.84
N GLY A 155 7.08 -17.38 10.54
CA GLY A 155 8.20 -17.08 9.67
C GLY A 155 8.90 -15.76 10.00
N LEU A 156 8.13 -14.70 10.28
CA LEU A 156 8.68 -13.42 10.72
C LEU A 156 9.45 -13.56 12.05
N LEU A 157 8.92 -14.33 13.00
CA LEU A 157 9.64 -14.65 14.24
C LEU A 157 10.95 -15.39 13.96
N ALA A 158 10.95 -16.32 13.00
CA ALA A 158 12.16 -17.06 12.59
C ALA A 158 13.21 -16.16 11.92
N GLU A 159 12.80 -15.04 11.31
CA GLU A 159 13.69 -14.00 10.79
C GLU A 159 14.17 -13.00 11.86
N GLY A 160 13.84 -13.22 13.13
CA GLY A 160 14.28 -12.38 14.23
C GLY A 160 13.44 -11.12 14.44
N VAL A 161 12.25 -11.03 13.84
CA VAL A 161 11.29 -9.97 14.16
C VAL A 161 10.75 -10.21 15.58
N SER A 162 10.64 -9.14 16.38
CA SER A 162 10.18 -9.27 17.77
C SER A 162 8.72 -9.75 17.84
N PRO A 163 8.31 -10.48 18.88
CA PRO A 163 6.91 -10.89 19.06
C PRO A 163 5.93 -9.71 19.05
N GLU A 164 6.34 -8.56 19.61
CA GLU A 164 5.57 -7.34 19.64
C GLU A 164 5.35 -6.77 18.23
N ASP A 165 6.39 -6.75 17.40
CA ASP A 165 6.32 -6.30 16.01
C ASP A 165 5.49 -7.25 15.16
N VAL A 166 5.62 -8.56 15.34
CA VAL A 166 4.79 -9.55 14.64
C VAL A 166 3.32 -9.36 14.98
N LEU A 167 2.98 -9.18 16.25
CA LEU A 167 1.60 -8.91 16.67
C LEU A 167 1.05 -7.64 16.02
N TYR A 168 1.84 -6.56 15.99
CA TYR A 168 1.44 -5.31 15.32
C TYR A 168 1.19 -5.52 13.83
N LEU A 169 2.08 -6.24 13.16
CA LEU A 169 1.98 -6.55 11.73
C LEU A 169 0.76 -7.43 11.42
N ASP A 170 0.47 -8.43 12.25
CA ASP A 170 -0.72 -9.28 12.12
C ASP A 170 -2.01 -8.46 12.27
N MET A 171 -2.06 -7.56 13.25
CA MET A 171 -3.22 -6.69 13.47
C MET A 171 -3.40 -5.68 12.34
N CYS A 172 -2.31 -5.18 11.75
CA CYS A 172 -2.38 -4.33 10.57
C CYS A 172 -2.91 -5.08 9.35
N LEU A 173 -2.47 -6.33 9.14
CA LEU A 173 -2.93 -7.17 8.04
C LEU A 173 -4.42 -7.50 8.18
N LEU A 174 -4.85 -7.89 9.39
CA LEU A 174 -6.26 -8.15 9.67
C LEU A 174 -7.13 -6.91 9.43
N ARG A 175 -6.66 -5.73 9.87
CA ARG A 175 -7.34 -4.45 9.62
C ARG A 175 -7.50 -4.20 8.13
N GLN A 176 -6.43 -4.39 7.36
CA GLN A 176 -6.44 -4.20 5.91
C GLN A 176 -7.45 -5.13 5.22
N TYR A 177 -7.40 -6.44 5.50
CA TYR A 177 -8.33 -7.41 4.92
C TYR A 177 -9.78 -7.04 5.23
N PHE A 178 -10.05 -6.57 6.47
CA PHE A 178 -11.38 -6.12 6.84
C PHE A 178 -11.84 -4.90 6.02
N VAL A 179 -11.02 -3.85 5.89
CA VAL A 179 -11.42 -2.64 5.15
C VAL A 179 -11.53 -2.88 3.64
N GLN A 180 -10.64 -3.69 3.06
CA GLN A 180 -10.68 -4.09 1.65
C GLN A 180 -11.89 -4.98 1.34
N TYR A 181 -12.25 -5.88 2.26
CA TYR A 181 -13.46 -6.68 2.13
C TYR A 181 -14.70 -5.76 2.12
N LEU A 182 -14.79 -4.81 3.04
CA LEU A 182 -15.89 -3.84 3.09
C LEU A 182 -15.99 -3.01 1.80
N GLU A 183 -14.87 -2.50 1.29
CA GLU A 183 -14.82 -1.72 0.04
C GLU A 183 -15.39 -2.50 -1.15
N LYS A 184 -15.23 -3.81 -1.17
CA LYS A 184 -15.67 -4.68 -2.28
C LYS A 184 -17.09 -5.22 -2.14
N VAL A 185 -17.56 -5.48 -0.91
CA VAL A 185 -18.91 -6.02 -0.69
C VAL A 185 -19.98 -4.93 -0.58
N ASP A 186 -19.58 -3.70 -0.26
CA ASP A 186 -20.44 -2.51 -0.25
C ASP A 186 -19.81 -1.35 -1.05
N PRO A 187 -19.68 -1.51 -2.38
CA PRO A 187 -19.01 -0.52 -3.23
C PRO A 187 -19.86 0.74 -3.48
N GLY A 188 -21.13 0.77 -3.02
CA GLY A 188 -22.12 1.78 -3.38
C GLY A 188 -22.33 2.86 -2.31
N ASP A 189 -22.32 4.12 -2.75
CA ASP A 189 -22.74 5.37 -2.09
C ASP A 189 -22.35 5.64 -0.63
N ILE A 190 -22.51 4.76 0.34
CA ILE A 190 -22.37 5.12 1.77
C ILE A 190 -20.90 5.32 2.14
N MET A 191 -20.03 4.33 1.89
CA MET A 191 -18.61 4.48 2.20
C MET A 191 -17.96 5.55 1.30
N TRP A 192 -18.26 5.53 0.01
CA TRP A 192 -17.62 6.45 -0.93
C TRP A 192 -18.08 7.90 -0.75
N ASN A 193 -19.37 8.17 -0.50
CA ASN A 193 -19.82 9.54 -0.20
C ASN A 193 -19.30 10.04 1.16
N MET A 194 -19.11 9.16 2.15
CA MET A 194 -18.52 9.55 3.44
C MET A 194 -17.00 9.83 3.36
N LEU A 195 -16.29 9.19 2.43
CA LEU A 195 -14.84 9.32 2.27
C LEU A 195 -14.45 10.46 1.30
N LEU A 196 -15.17 10.65 0.19
CA LEU A 196 -14.81 11.58 -0.88
C LEU A 196 -14.97 13.06 -0.53
N GLU A 197 -15.82 13.41 0.44
CA GLU A 197 -16.00 14.82 0.84
C GLU A 197 -14.77 15.41 1.54
N LYS A 198 -13.81 14.58 1.96
CA LYS A 198 -12.67 14.99 2.80
C LYS A 198 -11.39 14.27 2.41
N THR A 199 -10.50 14.97 1.69
CA THR A 199 -9.20 14.46 1.23
C THR A 199 -8.36 13.81 2.33
N HIS A 200 -8.40 14.32 3.56
CA HIS A 200 -7.70 13.70 4.68
C HIS A 200 -8.30 12.34 5.06
N VAL A 201 -9.62 12.20 5.15
CA VAL A 201 -10.28 10.91 5.49
C VAL A 201 -10.06 9.90 4.36
N MET A 202 -10.13 10.35 3.11
CA MET A 202 -9.83 9.52 1.95
C MET A 202 -8.38 9.02 1.99
N LEU A 203 -7.40 9.91 2.20
CA LEU A 203 -5.99 9.52 2.30
C LEU A 203 -5.78 8.49 3.42
N GLN A 204 -6.34 8.77 4.59
CA GLN A 204 -6.33 7.90 5.74
C GLN A 204 -6.90 6.51 5.44
N TRP A 205 -8.03 6.44 4.76
CA TRP A 205 -8.61 5.19 4.28
C TRP A 205 -7.67 4.47 3.31
N ARG A 206 -7.07 5.19 2.35
CA ARG A 206 -6.15 4.63 1.34
C ARG A 206 -4.90 4.03 1.96
N ILE A 207 -4.33 4.63 2.99
CA ILE A 207 -3.17 4.09 3.71
C ILE A 207 -3.49 2.75 4.38
N LEU A 208 -4.72 2.59 4.86
CA LEU A 208 -5.18 1.35 5.47
C LEU A 208 -5.42 0.26 4.42
N THR A 209 -6.06 0.60 3.31
CA THR A 209 -6.34 -0.37 2.24
C THR A 209 -5.09 -0.76 1.46
N ALA A 210 -4.11 0.14 1.32
CA ALA A 210 -2.82 -0.13 0.69
C ALA A 210 -1.73 -0.63 1.67
N ALA A 211 -2.02 -0.68 2.97
CA ALA A 211 -1.10 -1.11 4.02
C ALA A 211 0.30 -0.46 3.94
N THR A 212 0.36 0.83 3.64
CA THR A 212 1.65 1.52 3.43
C THR A 212 2.45 1.63 4.74
N THR A 213 1.81 1.95 5.86
CA THR A 213 2.49 2.00 7.16
C THR A 213 3.15 0.68 7.58
N PRO A 214 2.46 -0.48 7.61
CA PRO A 214 3.11 -1.73 7.96
C PRO A 214 4.15 -2.20 6.92
N CYS A 215 4.02 -1.84 5.63
CA CYS A 215 5.10 -2.05 4.66
C CYS A 215 6.37 -1.25 5.02
N GLY A 216 6.21 -0.01 5.47
CA GLY A 216 7.30 0.81 6.01
C GLY A 216 7.97 0.17 7.24
N VAL A 217 7.19 -0.42 8.15
CA VAL A 217 7.69 -1.17 9.32
C VAL A 217 8.57 -2.33 8.86
N VAL A 218 8.08 -3.17 7.96
CA VAL A 218 8.81 -4.33 7.44
C VAL A 218 10.11 -3.89 6.75
N LEU A 219 10.10 -2.75 6.06
CA LEU A 219 11.28 -2.18 5.43
C LEU A 219 12.34 -1.72 6.45
N LEU A 220 11.94 -1.11 7.57
CA LEU A 220 12.86 -0.75 8.64
C LEU A 220 13.46 -1.99 9.31
N LEU A 221 12.65 -3.03 9.54
CA LEU A 221 13.09 -4.31 10.09
C LEU A 221 14.11 -5.00 9.18
N ALA A 222 13.88 -5.03 7.87
CA ALA A 222 14.83 -5.59 6.90
C ALA A 222 16.20 -4.89 6.94
N ARG A 223 16.20 -3.59 7.26
CA ARG A 223 17.41 -2.78 7.41
C ARG A 223 18.03 -2.85 8.81
N GLY A 224 17.47 -3.65 9.71
CA GLY A 224 17.92 -3.77 11.09
C GLY A 224 17.75 -2.47 11.88
N ILE A 225 16.80 -1.61 11.49
CA ILE A 225 16.51 -0.36 12.20
C ILE A 225 15.53 -0.68 13.34
N PRO A 226 15.90 -0.40 14.61
CA PRO A 226 15.00 -0.62 15.73
C PRO A 226 13.73 0.20 15.62
N LEU A 227 12.63 -0.37 16.07
CA LEU A 227 11.33 0.30 16.15
C LEU A 227 11.08 0.77 17.58
N HIS A 228 10.45 1.93 17.70
CA HIS A 228 10.04 2.47 18.99
C HIS A 228 8.61 2.03 19.31
N HIS A 229 8.45 1.36 20.44
CA HIS A 229 7.15 0.95 20.94
C HIS A 229 6.67 1.86 22.05
N ASN A 230 5.41 2.28 21.96
CA ASN A 230 4.66 2.86 23.05
C ASN A 230 3.70 1.80 23.62
N ASP A 231 3.17 2.06 24.82
CA ASP A 231 2.08 1.26 25.39
C ASP A 231 0.74 1.86 24.96
N ASN A 232 -0.19 1.03 24.49
CA ASN A 232 -1.56 1.44 24.23
C ASN A 232 -2.34 1.55 25.56
N VAL A 233 -3.60 1.98 25.50
CA VAL A 233 -4.47 2.17 26.68
C VAL A 233 -4.66 0.87 27.49
N GLN A 234 -4.40 -0.29 26.88
CA GLN A 234 -4.51 -1.62 27.49
C GLN A 234 -3.15 -2.22 27.87
N GLY A 235 -2.05 -1.46 27.75
CA GLY A 235 -0.70 -1.90 28.08
C GLY A 235 -0.05 -2.82 27.04
N GLN A 236 -0.59 -2.90 25.83
CA GLN A 236 0.01 -3.64 24.71
C GLN A 236 0.99 -2.72 23.96
N LYS A 237 2.10 -3.30 23.48
CA LYS A 237 3.10 -2.59 22.69
C LYS A 237 2.55 -2.28 21.29
N TRP A 238 2.72 -1.04 20.86
CA TRP A 238 2.32 -0.56 19.54
C TRP A 238 3.37 0.39 18.97
N ILE A 239 3.43 0.51 17.64
CA ILE A 239 4.40 1.36 16.96
C ILE A 239 3.77 2.72 16.70
N GLU A 240 4.36 3.75 17.31
CA GLU A 240 4.06 5.16 17.07
C GLU A 240 5.31 5.83 16.52
N ASP A 241 5.39 5.94 15.20
CA ASP A 241 6.50 6.59 14.52
C ASP A 241 5.92 7.52 13.45
N GLU A 242 6.06 8.83 13.70
CA GLU A 242 5.60 9.88 12.79
C GLU A 242 6.26 9.76 11.42
N ALA A 243 7.50 9.26 11.34
CA ALA A 243 8.20 9.07 10.08
C ALA A 243 7.58 7.92 9.28
N LEU A 244 7.17 6.83 9.93
CA LEU A 244 6.42 5.75 9.29
C LEU A 244 5.07 6.22 8.77
N GLU A 245 4.36 7.06 9.55
CA GLU A 245 3.11 7.65 9.11
C GLU A 245 3.30 8.55 7.88
N MET A 246 4.22 9.52 7.95
CA MET A 246 4.51 10.42 6.82
C MET A 246 5.05 9.71 5.59
N ALA A 247 5.84 8.65 5.77
CA ALA A 247 6.32 7.85 4.67
C ALA A 247 5.21 7.01 4.03
N GLY A 248 4.31 6.44 4.83
CA GLY A 248 3.13 5.74 4.32
C GLY A 248 2.19 6.67 3.54
N TYR A 249 2.08 7.93 3.97
CA TYR A 249 1.34 8.96 3.24
C TYR A 249 2.03 9.27 1.91
N GLY A 250 3.35 9.48 1.94
CA GLY A 250 4.14 9.73 0.74
C GLY A 250 4.02 8.59 -0.29
N ASP A 251 4.11 7.34 0.15
CA ASP A 251 4.03 6.17 -0.72
C ASP A 251 2.66 6.08 -1.40
N ALA A 252 1.57 6.18 -0.64
CA ALA A 252 0.20 6.19 -1.17
C ALA A 252 -0.04 7.36 -2.14
N LEU A 253 0.39 8.57 -1.76
CA LEU A 253 0.17 9.77 -2.56
C LEU A 253 1.03 9.79 -3.83
N SER A 254 2.29 9.35 -3.77
CA SER A 254 3.15 9.29 -4.96
C SER A 254 2.62 8.28 -5.98
N LEU A 255 2.06 7.16 -5.51
CA LEU A 255 1.33 6.21 -6.36
C LEU A 255 0.12 6.86 -7.03
N ASP A 256 -0.73 7.51 -6.25
CA ASP A 256 -1.97 8.09 -6.76
C ASP A 256 -1.68 9.23 -7.73
N LEU A 257 -0.70 10.09 -7.45
CA LEU A 257 -0.25 11.14 -8.35
C LEU A 257 0.32 10.58 -9.66
N ALA A 258 1.14 9.53 -9.60
CA ALA A 258 1.70 8.91 -10.80
C ALA A 258 0.64 8.16 -11.62
N LYS A 259 -0.29 7.46 -10.97
CA LYS A 259 -1.45 6.82 -11.63
C LYS A 259 -2.35 7.84 -12.32
N GLU A 260 -2.60 8.96 -11.64
CA GLU A 260 -3.37 10.08 -12.17
C GLU A 260 -2.69 10.67 -13.41
N ALA A 261 -1.39 10.96 -13.33
CA ALA A 261 -0.61 11.50 -14.43
C ALA A 261 -0.60 10.59 -15.68
N LEU A 262 -0.65 9.27 -15.48
CA LEU A 262 -0.68 8.29 -16.56
C LEU A 262 -2.10 7.85 -16.98
N GLY A 263 -3.13 8.33 -16.28
CA GLY A 263 -4.52 7.95 -16.53
C GLY A 263 -4.85 6.48 -16.23
N ILE A 264 -4.09 5.82 -15.36
CA ILE A 264 -4.24 4.38 -15.05
C ILE A 264 -5.60 4.03 -14.46
N LEU A 265 -6.17 4.92 -13.63
CA LEU A 265 -7.46 4.73 -12.96
C LEU A 265 -8.53 5.72 -13.47
N LYS A 266 -8.28 6.38 -14.61
CA LYS A 266 -9.12 7.49 -15.05
C LYS A 266 -10.55 7.01 -15.34
N GLY A 267 -11.50 7.51 -14.56
CA GLY A 267 -12.92 7.13 -14.68
C GLY A 267 -13.31 5.87 -13.90
N GLU A 268 -12.41 5.27 -13.12
CA GLU A 268 -12.78 4.27 -12.13
C GLU A 268 -13.47 4.95 -10.92
N PRO A 269 -14.50 4.34 -10.31
CA PRO A 269 -15.11 4.87 -9.09
C PRO A 269 -14.09 5.09 -7.97
N THR A 270 -13.09 4.23 -7.89
CA THR A 270 -12.04 4.23 -6.85
C THR A 270 -10.89 5.21 -7.12
N GLU A 271 -10.96 6.02 -8.17
CA GLU A 271 -9.94 7.02 -8.49
C GLU A 271 -9.85 8.11 -7.41
N SER A 272 -8.64 8.40 -6.92
CA SER A 272 -8.39 9.35 -5.81
C SER A 272 -8.79 10.80 -6.10
N VAL A 273 -9.08 11.12 -7.37
CA VAL A 273 -9.54 12.44 -7.82
C VAL A 273 -10.83 12.32 -8.65
N THR A 274 -11.67 11.32 -8.34
CA THR A 274 -12.98 11.14 -8.97
C THR A 274 -13.96 12.26 -8.61
N GLY A 275 -14.99 12.46 -9.44
CA GLY A 275 -16.06 13.42 -9.18
C GLY A 275 -15.83 14.85 -9.69
N GLU A 276 -16.78 15.74 -9.38
CA GLU A 276 -16.87 17.10 -9.95
C GLU A 276 -15.75 18.04 -9.46
N ASN A 277 -15.15 17.77 -8.31
CA ASN A 277 -14.11 18.59 -7.68
C ASN A 277 -12.68 18.13 -8.02
N ARG A 278 -12.50 17.37 -9.11
CA ARG A 278 -11.22 16.75 -9.51
C ARG A 278 -10.00 17.67 -9.39
N ASP A 279 -10.08 18.90 -9.92
CA ASP A 279 -8.91 19.81 -9.95
C ASP A 279 -8.51 20.29 -8.56
N GLN A 280 -9.49 20.53 -7.68
CA GLN A 280 -9.24 20.81 -6.27
C GLN A 280 -8.59 19.60 -5.60
N LEU A 281 -9.14 18.40 -5.80
CA LEU A 281 -8.59 17.16 -5.22
C LEU A 281 -7.14 16.91 -5.68
N LYS A 282 -6.82 17.15 -6.95
CA LYS A 282 -5.43 17.09 -7.45
C LYS A 282 -4.51 18.07 -6.71
N ALA A 283 -4.94 19.32 -6.54
CA ALA A 283 -4.16 20.33 -5.83
C ALA A 283 -3.95 19.93 -4.36
N GLU A 284 -4.98 19.43 -3.70
CA GLU A 284 -4.93 18.97 -2.31
C GLU A 284 -4.01 17.75 -2.15
N LEU A 285 -4.05 16.77 -3.06
CA LEU A 285 -3.15 15.63 -3.03
C LEU A 285 -1.68 16.05 -3.20
N ARG A 286 -1.39 16.95 -4.15
CA ARG A 286 -0.03 17.47 -4.35
C ARG A 286 0.47 18.25 -3.14
N TRP A 287 -0.38 19.10 -2.58
CA TRP A 287 -0.06 19.86 -1.37
C TRP A 287 0.22 18.92 -0.19
N THR A 288 -0.65 17.93 0.01
CA THR A 288 -0.50 16.94 1.10
C THR A 288 0.78 16.12 0.90
N TYR A 289 1.06 15.68 -0.32
CA TYR A 289 2.29 14.98 -0.65
C TYR A 289 3.53 15.81 -0.28
N ALA A 290 3.60 17.06 -0.77
CA ALA A 290 4.73 17.95 -0.50
C ALA A 290 4.93 18.20 1.00
N ARG A 291 3.84 18.29 1.77
CA ARG A 291 3.87 18.46 3.24
C ARG A 291 4.33 17.21 3.97
N SER A 292 3.79 16.04 3.65
CA SER A 292 4.22 14.76 4.23
C SER A 292 5.71 14.52 3.99
N ILE A 293 6.18 14.80 2.78
CA ILE A 293 7.58 14.70 2.38
C ILE A 293 8.45 15.73 3.11
N SER A 294 8.03 16.99 3.19
CA SER A 294 8.77 18.02 3.93
C SER A 294 8.86 17.72 5.43
N HIS A 295 7.78 17.18 6.02
CA HIS A 295 7.76 16.81 7.43
C HIS A 295 8.59 15.56 7.67
N LEU A 296 8.46 14.53 6.82
CA LEU A 296 9.30 13.33 6.87
C LEU A 296 10.78 13.70 6.95
N ASP A 297 11.24 14.65 6.14
CA ASP A 297 12.64 15.09 6.13
C ASP A 297 13.16 15.67 7.45
N THR A 298 12.27 16.06 8.36
CA THR A 298 12.63 16.58 9.69
C THR A 298 12.79 15.48 10.75
N LEU A 299 12.41 14.25 10.42
CA LEU A 299 12.33 13.12 11.36
C LEU A 299 13.56 12.20 11.26
N GLU A 300 13.89 11.50 12.35
CA GLU A 300 15.12 10.71 12.44
C GLU A 300 15.22 9.58 11.40
N ASN A 301 14.09 8.90 11.15
CA ASN A 301 14.01 7.76 10.23
C ASN A 301 13.85 8.17 8.75
N ALA A 302 13.85 9.47 8.43
CA ALA A 302 13.68 9.99 7.07
C ALA A 302 14.65 9.37 6.06
N LYS A 303 15.93 9.28 6.42
CA LYS A 303 17.00 8.73 5.56
C LYS A 303 16.74 7.29 5.09
N TYR A 304 15.98 6.51 5.86
CA TYR A 304 15.59 5.16 5.50
C TYR A 304 14.27 5.15 4.74
N LEU A 305 13.33 6.00 5.14
CA LEU A 305 11.97 5.98 4.62
C LEU A 305 11.74 6.86 3.39
N ARG A 306 12.68 7.75 3.04
CA ARG A 306 12.51 8.70 1.93
C ARG A 306 12.29 8.00 0.59
N ARG A 307 13.14 7.02 0.28
CA ARG A 307 13.02 6.24 -0.96
C ARG A 307 11.66 5.56 -1.04
N TYR A 308 11.23 4.94 0.06
CA TYR A 308 9.91 4.31 0.19
C TYR A 308 8.78 5.32 -0.06
N ALA A 309 8.79 6.45 0.64
CA ALA A 309 7.79 7.52 0.54
C ALA A 309 7.68 8.17 -0.85
N THR A 310 8.72 8.10 -1.69
CA THR A 310 8.70 8.69 -3.05
C THR A 310 8.56 7.65 -4.15
N SER A 311 8.46 6.37 -3.77
CA SER A 311 8.68 5.27 -4.70
C SER A 311 7.62 5.16 -5.79
N GLY A 312 6.40 5.63 -5.52
CA GLY A 312 5.30 5.60 -6.49
C GLY A 312 5.63 6.30 -7.81
N PHE A 313 6.43 7.37 -7.79
CA PHE A 313 6.76 8.12 -9.02
C PHE A 313 7.58 7.33 -10.04
N HIS A 314 8.46 6.44 -9.59
CA HIS A 314 9.17 5.55 -10.50
C HIS A 314 8.47 4.20 -10.62
N PHE A 315 7.93 3.69 -9.52
CA PHE A 315 7.31 2.37 -9.48
C PHE A 315 6.17 2.24 -10.49
N VAL A 316 5.29 3.25 -10.55
CA VAL A 316 4.13 3.19 -11.44
C VAL A 316 4.53 3.09 -12.92
N LEU A 317 5.69 3.64 -13.30
CA LEU A 317 6.21 3.60 -14.66
C LEU A 317 6.84 2.24 -15.03
N PHE A 318 7.47 1.59 -14.06
CA PHE A 318 8.25 0.37 -14.28
C PHE A 318 7.50 -0.92 -13.98
N ASN A 319 6.52 -0.87 -13.07
CA ASN A 319 5.81 -2.06 -12.63
C ASN A 319 4.86 -2.58 -13.72
N GLU A 320 4.92 -3.89 -13.94
CA GLU A 320 4.13 -4.55 -14.98
C GLU A 320 2.62 -4.43 -14.73
N ARG A 321 2.15 -4.48 -13.47
CA ARG A 321 0.72 -4.36 -13.10
C ARG A 321 0.05 -3.14 -13.72
N TYR A 322 0.72 -1.99 -13.71
CA TYR A 322 0.12 -0.75 -14.22
C TYR A 322 0.17 -0.63 -15.74
N ARG A 323 1.19 -1.21 -16.36
CA ARG A 323 1.24 -1.38 -17.82
C ARG A 323 0.15 -2.34 -18.31
N GLU A 324 -0.12 -3.39 -17.54
CA GLU A 324 -1.21 -4.33 -17.80
C GLU A 324 -2.57 -3.63 -17.70
N ARG A 325 -2.78 -2.77 -16.69
CA ARG A 325 -4.01 -1.96 -16.56
C ARG A 325 -4.20 -1.00 -17.75
N LEU A 326 -3.14 -0.33 -18.21
CA LEU A 326 -3.23 0.57 -19.36
C LEU A 326 -3.49 -0.15 -20.69
N SER A 327 -2.93 -1.35 -20.86
CA SER A 327 -3.05 -2.12 -22.10
C SER A 327 -4.17 -3.17 -22.09
N LEU A 328 -4.85 -3.35 -20.95
CA LEU A 328 -5.82 -4.41 -20.69
C LEU A 328 -5.30 -5.82 -21.06
N LYS A 329 -3.99 -6.03 -20.87
CA LYS A 329 -3.29 -7.25 -21.28
C LYS A 329 -2.24 -7.63 -20.25
N ARG A 330 -2.34 -8.87 -19.74
CA ARG A 330 -1.34 -9.45 -18.84
C ARG A 330 0.03 -9.59 -19.52
N VAL A 331 1.08 -9.16 -18.84
CA VAL A 331 2.47 -9.37 -19.26
C VAL A 331 2.88 -10.75 -18.77
N LYS A 332 3.24 -11.65 -19.69
CA LYS A 332 3.64 -13.00 -19.32
C LYS A 332 4.90 -12.96 -18.44
N MET A 333 4.84 -13.62 -17.29
CA MET A 333 6.02 -13.83 -16.46
C MET A 333 7.13 -14.54 -17.24
N THR A 334 8.33 -13.99 -17.16
CA THR A 334 9.52 -14.61 -17.75
C THR A 334 9.92 -15.86 -16.95
N PRO A 335 10.63 -16.84 -17.55
CA PRO A 335 11.08 -18.02 -16.82
C PRO A 335 11.89 -17.69 -15.55
N PRO A 336 12.85 -16.74 -15.56
CA PRO A 336 13.58 -16.36 -14.34
C PRO A 336 12.67 -15.80 -13.24
N MET A 337 11.65 -15.01 -13.59
CA MET A 337 10.68 -14.50 -12.64
C MET A 337 9.84 -15.64 -12.03
N ARG A 338 9.40 -16.59 -12.86
CA ARG A 338 8.63 -17.75 -12.40
C ARG A 338 9.46 -18.65 -11.47
N GLU A 339 10.73 -18.88 -11.79
CA GLU A 339 11.67 -19.60 -10.90
C GLU A 339 11.84 -18.90 -9.56
N LEU A 340 11.98 -17.56 -9.58
CA LEU A 340 12.09 -16.76 -8.36
C LEU A 340 10.82 -16.88 -7.48
N ILE A 341 9.63 -16.79 -8.09
CA ILE A 341 8.35 -16.93 -7.37
C ILE A 341 8.17 -18.36 -6.85
N THR A 342 8.60 -19.37 -7.60
CA THR A 342 8.52 -20.78 -7.19
C THR A 342 9.22 -21.01 -5.86
N ALA A 343 10.33 -20.31 -5.59
CA ALA A 343 11.05 -20.39 -4.31
C ALA A 343 10.20 -19.94 -3.10
N TYR A 344 9.11 -19.21 -3.32
CA TYR A 344 8.16 -18.80 -2.27
C TYR A 344 7.01 -19.78 -2.08
N THR A 345 6.86 -20.80 -2.92
CA THR A 345 5.75 -21.76 -2.85
C THR A 345 6.07 -22.95 -1.95
N VAL A 346 5.14 -23.31 -1.04
CA VAL A 346 5.26 -24.48 -0.17
C VAL A 346 5.50 -25.76 -1.00
N GLY A 347 6.47 -26.57 -0.58
CA GLY A 347 6.76 -27.86 -1.21
C GLY A 347 7.85 -27.82 -2.30
N THR A 348 8.48 -26.66 -2.52
CA THR A 348 9.71 -26.58 -3.31
C THR A 348 10.90 -26.46 -2.37
N SER A 349 11.80 -27.44 -2.43
CA SER A 349 13.09 -27.32 -1.75
C SER A 349 13.83 -26.18 -2.43
N ILE A 350 14.21 -25.14 -1.68
CA ILE A 350 15.16 -24.13 -2.16
C ILE A 350 16.39 -24.92 -2.63
N PRO A 351 16.76 -24.90 -3.93
CA PRO A 351 18.01 -25.49 -4.33
C PRO A 351 19.11 -24.71 -3.64
N GLU A 352 19.82 -25.35 -2.71
CA GLU A 352 21.01 -24.80 -2.04
C GLU A 352 22.13 -24.41 -3.02
N LYS A 353 21.95 -24.65 -4.32
CA LYS A 353 22.92 -24.36 -5.35
C LYS A 353 22.22 -23.66 -6.50
N ASN A 354 22.39 -22.35 -6.59
CA ASN A 354 22.99 -21.70 -7.76
C ASN A 354 23.05 -20.17 -7.58
N VAL A 355 24.26 -19.66 -7.86
CA VAL A 355 24.65 -18.29 -8.27
C VAL A 355 25.05 -17.28 -7.18
N VAL A 356 26.39 -17.16 -7.08
CA VAL A 356 27.28 -15.97 -7.02
C VAL A 356 26.81 -14.72 -6.28
#